data_AF-A0A2U3CHM8-F1
#
_entry.id   AF-A0A2U3CHM8-F1
#
_cell.length_a   1.000
_cell.length_b   1.000
_cell.length_c   1.000
_cell.angle_alpha   90.00
_cell.angle_beta   90.00
_cell.angle_gamma   90.00
#
_symmetry.space_group_name_H-M   'P 1'
#
loop_
_entity.id
_entity.type
_entity.pdbx_description
1 polymer ?
#
loop_
_entity_poly.entity_id
_entity_poly.type
_entity_poly.pdbx_seq_one_letter_code
_entity_poly.pdbx_strand_id
1 'polypeptide(L)'
;MVPDQIYIGSCTHSRIEDLRVVGKILRTNTVRINTLISPGSHSIFQQAENEGLIKIFLDAGCKIIYPGCNACFGGSIGLLGKGMSGLTTTNRNFEGRMGGDETTNVYLASPATAAASAISGFISDPGVNQ
;
A
#
# COMPACT_ATOMS: atom_id res chain seq x y z
N MET A 1 4.67 -14.52 -7.58
CA MET A 1 3.22 -14.22 -7.50
C MET A 1 2.99 -12.77 -7.89
N VAL A 2 1.92 -12.49 -8.65
CA VAL A 2 1.51 -11.14 -9.06
C VAL A 2 0.29 -10.74 -8.23
N PRO A 3 0.41 -9.79 -7.29
CA PRO A 3 -0.76 -9.27 -6.58
C PRO A 3 -1.57 -8.34 -7.50
N ASP A 4 -2.90 -8.43 -7.41
CA ASP A 4 -3.82 -7.56 -8.13
C ASP A 4 -3.88 -6.16 -7.51
N GLN A 5 -3.61 -6.07 -6.20
CA GLN A 5 -3.64 -4.82 -5.46
C GLN A 5 -2.54 -4.75 -4.40
N ILE A 6 -1.98 -3.56 -4.24
CA ILE A 6 -1.08 -3.23 -3.14
C ILE A 6 -1.77 -2.21 -2.23
N TYR A 7 -1.72 -2.45 -0.93
CA TYR A 7 -2.33 -1.59 0.07
C TYR A 7 -1.28 -1.17 1.12
N ILE A 8 -0.88 0.09 1.10
CA ILE A 8 0.10 0.66 2.02
C ILE A 8 -0.64 1.60 2.96
N GLY A 9 -0.64 1.31 4.26
CA GLY A 9 -1.23 2.20 5.25
C GLY A 9 -2.14 1.51 6.22
N SER A 10 -1.64 1.24 7.42
CA SER A 10 -2.41 0.69 8.52
C SER A 10 -1.96 1.31 9.85
N CYS A 11 -2.66 1.04 10.95
CA CYS A 11 -2.22 1.47 12.28
C CYS A 11 -0.78 1.03 12.64
N THR A 12 -0.20 0.06 11.93
CA THR A 12 1.20 -0.36 12.11
C THR A 12 2.19 0.29 11.14
N HIS A 13 1.75 0.71 9.94
CA HIS A 13 2.63 1.18 8.87
C HIS A 13 2.01 2.34 8.10
N SER A 14 1.77 3.45 8.78
CA SER A 14 1.14 4.65 8.22
C SER A 14 1.67 5.95 8.83
N ARG A 15 2.83 5.88 9.50
CA ARG A 15 3.53 7.04 10.05
C ARG A 15 4.28 7.77 8.93
N ILE A 16 4.74 8.98 9.21
CA ILE A 16 5.45 9.76 8.20
C ILE A 16 6.76 9.07 7.76
N GLU A 17 7.43 8.34 8.66
CA GLU A 17 8.64 7.59 8.34
C GLU A 17 8.37 6.49 7.30
N ASP A 18 7.24 5.78 7.45
CA ASP A 18 6.81 4.74 6.49
C ASP A 18 6.56 5.36 5.11
N LEU A 19 5.86 6.50 5.06
CA LEU A 19 5.57 7.21 3.81
C LEU A 19 6.84 7.75 3.15
N ARG A 20 7.83 8.21 3.94
CA ARG A 20 9.13 8.63 3.40
C ARG A 20 9.90 7.48 2.76
N VAL A 21 9.88 6.29 3.36
CA VAL A 21 10.49 5.08 2.78
C VAL A 21 9.86 4.76 1.43
N VAL A 22 8.53 4.75 1.37
CA VAL A 22 7.78 4.52 0.13
C VAL A 22 8.09 5.61 -0.90
N GLY A 23 8.11 6.87 -0.49
CA GLY A 23 8.39 8.02 -1.35
C GLY A 23 9.79 7.98 -1.95
N LYS A 24 10.80 7.57 -1.17
CA LYS A 24 12.17 7.38 -1.67
C LYS A 24 12.23 6.37 -2.82
N ILE A 25 11.49 5.27 -2.69
CA ILE A 25 11.48 4.19 -3.70
C ILE A 25 10.67 4.61 -4.94
N LEU A 26 9.54 5.30 -4.75
CA LEU A 26 8.64 5.68 -5.85
C LEU A 26 9.04 6.95 -6.61
N ARG A 27 9.94 7.79 -6.07
CA ARG A 27 10.26 9.14 -6.58
C ARG A 27 10.49 9.24 -8.09
N THR A 28 11.12 8.24 -8.68
CA THR A 28 11.51 8.21 -10.10
C THR A 28 10.94 7.00 -10.83
N ASN A 29 9.93 6.35 -10.25
CA ASN A 29 9.39 5.09 -10.72
C ASN A 29 7.87 5.20 -10.91
N THR A 30 7.33 4.34 -11.77
CA THR A 30 5.89 4.21 -12.00
C THR A 30 5.42 2.84 -11.55
N VAL A 31 4.30 2.80 -10.83
CA VAL A 31 3.73 1.54 -10.36
C VAL A 31 3.03 0.80 -11.49
N ARG A 32 3.16 -0.53 -11.50
CA ARG A 32 2.49 -1.44 -12.44
C ARG A 32 1.25 -2.10 -11.85
N ILE A 33 1.15 -2.13 -10.52
CA ILE A 33 0.02 -2.71 -9.79
C ILE A 33 -0.82 -1.60 -9.18
N ASN A 34 -2.14 -1.79 -9.12
CA ASN A 34 -3.06 -0.90 -8.44
C ASN A 34 -2.64 -0.70 -6.98
N THR A 35 -2.07 0.46 -6.66
CA THR A 35 -1.44 0.74 -5.36
C THR A 35 -2.22 1.82 -4.62
N LEU A 36 -2.74 1.47 -3.44
CA LEU A 36 -3.48 2.35 -2.56
C LEU A 36 -2.61 2.77 -1.38
N ILE A 37 -2.58 4.07 -1.07
CA ILE A 37 -1.84 4.62 0.06
C ILE A 37 -2.81 5.30 1.04
N SER A 38 -2.86 4.82 2.28
CA SER A 38 -3.66 5.36 3.38
C SER A 38 -2.76 5.94 4.47
N PRO A 39 -2.65 7.27 4.59
CA PRO A 39 -1.96 7.90 5.71
C PRO A 39 -2.62 7.55 7.05
N GLY A 40 -1.86 7.58 8.15
CA GLY A 40 -2.35 7.12 9.45
C GLY A 40 -3.34 8.06 10.12
N SER A 41 -3.29 9.33 9.76
CA SER A 41 -4.17 10.39 10.26
C SER A 41 -4.19 11.56 9.27
N HIS A 42 -5.09 12.51 9.52
CA HIS A 42 -5.10 13.78 8.79
C HIS A 42 -3.80 14.58 8.98
N SER A 43 -3.22 14.57 10.18
CA SER A 43 -1.95 15.27 10.45
C SER A 43 -0.79 14.66 9.67
N ILE A 44 -0.72 13.33 9.55
CA ILE A 44 0.30 12.67 8.72
C ILE A 44 0.07 12.96 7.23
N PHE A 45 -1.18 13.00 6.76
CA PHE A 45 -1.47 13.38 5.38
C PHE A 45 -0.97 14.80 5.07
N GLN A 46 -1.29 15.79 5.92
CA GLN A 46 -0.82 17.17 5.77
C GLN A 46 0.70 17.26 5.81
N GLN A 47 1.35 16.51 6.71
CA GLN A 47 2.80 16.47 6.77
C GLN A 47 3.40 15.89 5.49
N ALA A 48 2.84 14.79 4.98
CA ALA A 48 3.27 14.17 3.73
C ALA A 48 3.06 15.11 2.52
N GLU A 49 2.00 15.92 2.54
CA GLU A 49 1.73 16.93 1.51
C GLU A 49 2.79 18.04 1.54
N ASN A 50 3.07 18.58 2.73
CA ASN A 50 4.11 19.60 2.93
C ASN A 50 5.51 19.11 2.53
N GLU A 51 5.80 17.81 2.72
CA GLU A 51 7.06 17.19 2.30
C GLU A 51 7.10 16.80 0.81
N GLY A 52 5.99 17.01 0.08
CA GLY A 52 5.87 16.67 -1.35
C GLY A 52 5.72 15.17 -1.64
N LEU A 53 5.51 14.33 -0.62
CA LEU A 53 5.34 12.89 -0.77
C LEU A 53 4.05 12.55 -1.51
N ILE A 54 2.97 13.29 -1.25
CA ILE A 54 1.68 13.13 -1.94
C ILE A 54 1.87 13.29 -3.46
N LYS A 55 2.61 14.31 -3.88
CA LYS A 55 2.93 14.51 -5.30
C LYS A 55 3.73 13.34 -5.87
N ILE A 56 4.75 12.86 -5.16
CA ILE A 56 5.53 11.69 -5.58
C ILE A 56 4.62 10.48 -5.80
N PHE A 57 3.70 10.20 -4.88
CA PHE A 57 2.80 9.06 -4.99
C PHE A 57 1.86 9.18 -6.19
N LEU A 58 1.29 10.38 -6.41
CA LEU A 58 0.42 10.63 -7.55
C LEU A 58 1.17 10.53 -8.88
N ASP A 59 2.36 11.13 -8.97
CA ASP A 59 3.21 11.07 -10.17
C ASP A 59 3.65 9.63 -10.48
N ALA A 60 3.85 8.80 -9.46
CA ALA A 60 4.14 7.37 -9.60
C ALA A 60 2.93 6.53 -10.02
N GLY A 61 1.71 7.08 -10.02
CA GLY A 61 0.46 6.38 -10.37
C GLY A 61 -0.26 5.72 -9.19
N CYS A 62 0.13 6.01 -7.95
CA CYS A 62 -0.58 5.54 -6.76
C CYS A 62 -1.88 6.33 -6.54
N LYS A 63 -2.82 5.69 -5.85
CA LYS A 63 -4.09 6.29 -5.43
C LYS A 63 -4.02 6.56 -3.92
N ILE A 64 -4.18 7.81 -3.54
CA ILE A 64 -4.20 8.21 -2.14
C ILE A 64 -5.63 8.13 -1.65
N ILE A 65 -5.85 7.43 -0.55
CA ILE A 65 -7.17 7.25 0.06
C ILE A 65 -7.24 7.97 1.40
N TYR A 66 -8.45 8.31 1.82
CA TYR A 66 -8.65 9.08 3.04
C TYR A 66 -8.06 8.36 4.25
N PRO A 67 -7.37 9.07 5.17
CA PRO A 67 -6.78 8.47 6.36
C PRO A 67 -7.82 7.69 7.19
N GLY A 68 -7.57 6.41 7.41
CA GLY A 68 -8.48 5.56 8.17
C GLY A 68 -8.16 4.07 8.06
N CYS A 69 -8.99 3.25 8.69
CA CYS A 69 -8.78 1.81 8.70
C CYS A 69 -9.17 1.15 7.36
N ASN A 70 -10.10 1.71 6.58
CA ASN A 70 -10.44 1.28 5.21
C ASN A 70 -10.46 -0.26 5.02
N ALA A 71 -9.72 -0.79 4.04
CA ALA A 71 -9.62 -2.23 3.78
C ALA A 71 -8.98 -3.04 4.91
N CYS A 72 -8.25 -2.44 5.86
CA CYS A 72 -7.56 -3.16 6.94
C CYS A 72 -8.51 -4.05 7.79
N PHE A 73 -9.78 -3.71 7.88
CA PHE A 73 -10.80 -4.51 8.56
C PHE A 73 -11.99 -4.90 7.66
N GLY A 74 -11.86 -4.72 6.34
CA GLY A 74 -12.93 -5.00 5.39
C GLY A 74 -14.02 -3.92 5.36
N GLY A 75 -13.69 -2.67 5.68
CA GLY A 75 -14.67 -1.61 5.86
C GLY A 75 -15.20 -0.98 4.57
N SER A 76 -14.33 -0.27 3.83
CA SER A 76 -14.77 0.64 2.77
C SER A 76 -13.91 0.58 1.51
N ILE A 77 -12.76 1.26 1.51
CA ILE A 77 -11.96 1.52 0.31
C ILE A 77 -10.81 0.52 0.21
N GLY A 78 -10.64 -0.08 -0.97
CA GLY A 78 -9.55 -1.01 -1.25
C GLY A 78 -9.84 -2.46 -0.88
N LEU A 79 -11.12 -2.86 -0.83
CA LEU A 79 -11.49 -4.25 -0.61
C LEU A 79 -11.00 -5.14 -1.74
N LEU A 80 -10.64 -6.38 -1.40
CA LEU A 80 -10.34 -7.41 -2.39
C LEU A 80 -11.64 -8.08 -2.85
N GLY A 81 -11.75 -8.27 -4.16
CA GLY A 81 -12.80 -9.08 -4.77
C GLY A 81 -12.45 -10.57 -4.77
N LYS A 82 -13.43 -11.41 -5.11
CA LYS A 82 -13.27 -12.86 -5.20
C LYS A 82 -12.09 -13.26 -6.11
N GLY A 83 -11.24 -14.16 -5.63
CA GLY A 83 -10.07 -14.66 -6.36
C GLY A 83 -8.87 -13.70 -6.44
N MET A 84 -8.99 -12.47 -5.91
CA MET A 84 -7.90 -11.50 -5.96
C MET A 84 -6.84 -11.77 -4.90
N SER A 85 -5.59 -11.42 -5.25
CA SER A 85 -4.45 -11.44 -4.34
C SER A 85 -4.02 -10.02 -3.98
N GLY A 86 -3.86 -9.74 -2.68
CA GLY A 86 -3.42 -8.45 -2.17
C GLY A 86 -2.10 -8.54 -1.42
N LEU A 87 -1.20 -7.57 -1.65
CA LEU A 87 -0.01 -7.35 -0.83
C LEU A 87 -0.24 -6.11 0.05
N THR A 88 -0.10 -6.24 1.37
CA THR A 88 -0.54 -5.22 2.31
C THR A 88 0.46 -4.95 3.42
N THR A 89 0.51 -3.69 3.88
CA THR A 89 1.28 -3.30 5.09
C THR A 89 0.40 -3.29 6.35
N THR A 90 -0.73 -3.98 6.33
CA THR A 90 -1.48 -4.29 7.57
C THR A 90 -0.74 -5.32 8.41
N ASN A 91 -1.30 -5.66 9.57
CA ASN A 91 -0.73 -6.65 10.49
C ASN A 91 -1.50 -7.97 10.54
N ARG A 92 -2.55 -8.12 9.72
CA ARG A 92 -3.45 -9.27 9.74
C ARG A 92 -3.88 -9.63 8.32
N ASN A 93 -3.90 -10.93 8.03
CA ASN A 93 -4.18 -11.48 6.70
C ASN A 93 -5.06 -12.75 6.73
N PHE A 94 -5.85 -12.95 7.79
CA PHE A 94 -6.81 -14.06 7.81
C PHE A 94 -7.89 -13.89 6.74
N GLU A 95 -8.53 -14.99 6.35
CA GLU A 95 -9.54 -15.02 5.29
C GLU A 95 -10.67 -14.00 5.53
N GLY A 96 -11.09 -13.30 4.47
CA GLY A 96 -12.12 -12.26 4.54
C GLY A 96 -11.68 -10.95 5.21
N ARG A 97 -10.45 -10.84 5.71
CA ARG A 97 -10.01 -9.67 6.49
C ARG A 97 -10.05 -8.36 5.72
N MET A 98 -9.71 -8.40 4.44
CA MET A 98 -9.72 -7.23 3.55
C MET A 98 -10.92 -7.26 2.60
N GLY A 99 -12.01 -7.91 3.01
CA GLY A 99 -13.13 -8.28 2.15
C GLY A 99 -12.89 -9.64 1.48
N GLY A 100 -13.74 -9.97 0.50
CA GLY A 100 -13.67 -11.23 -0.22
C GLY A 100 -14.10 -12.45 0.59
N ASP A 101 -13.72 -13.63 0.09
CA ASP A 101 -13.98 -14.95 0.68
C ASP A 101 -12.67 -15.77 0.77
N GLU A 102 -12.80 -17.08 1.03
CA GLU A 102 -11.70 -18.05 1.09
C GLU A 102 -10.82 -18.11 -0.18
N THR A 103 -11.27 -17.56 -1.30
CA THR A 103 -10.51 -17.52 -2.54
C THR A 103 -9.57 -16.32 -2.64
N THR A 104 -9.65 -15.39 -1.68
CA THR A 104 -8.75 -14.23 -1.61
C THR A 104 -7.47 -14.55 -0.86
N ASN A 105 -6.34 -14.06 -1.38
CA ASN A 105 -5.04 -14.28 -0.76
C ASN A 105 -4.44 -12.94 -0.30
N VAL A 106 -4.13 -12.82 0.99
CA VAL A 106 -3.56 -11.59 1.57
C VAL A 106 -2.14 -11.88 2.09
N TYR A 107 -1.19 -11.10 1.62
CA TYR A 107 0.23 -11.20 1.98
C TYR A 107 0.68 -9.96 2.76
N LEU A 108 1.35 -10.18 3.88
CA LEU A 108 1.89 -9.10 4.69
C LEU A 108 3.29 -8.73 4.22
N ALA A 109 3.57 -7.43 4.16
CA ALA A 109 4.87 -6.92 3.75
C ALA A 109 5.22 -5.61 4.47
N SER A 110 6.52 -5.30 4.48
CA SER A 110 6.99 -3.98 4.87
C SER A 110 6.59 -2.93 3.81
N PRO A 111 6.55 -1.63 4.17
CA PRO A 111 6.36 -0.54 3.20
C PRO A 111 7.38 -0.56 2.06
N ALA A 112 8.64 -0.89 2.36
CA ALA A 112 9.70 -0.98 1.35
C ALA A 112 9.43 -2.09 0.33
N THR A 113 9.11 -3.29 0.80
CA THR A 113 8.75 -4.44 -0.03
C THR A 113 7.49 -4.15 -0.87
N ALA A 114 6.48 -3.52 -0.28
CA ALA A 114 5.26 -3.14 -0.99
C ALA A 114 5.55 -2.14 -2.11
N ALA A 115 6.35 -1.11 -1.85
CA ALA A 115 6.75 -0.13 -2.86
C ALA A 115 7.58 -0.76 -4.00
N ALA A 116 8.56 -1.61 -3.66
CA ALA A 116 9.36 -2.32 -4.66
C ALA A 116 8.50 -3.25 -5.53
N SER A 117 7.58 -3.97 -4.91
CA SER A 117 6.64 -4.85 -5.62
C SER A 117 5.69 -4.09 -6.52
N ALA A 118 5.28 -2.88 -6.12
CA ALA A 118 4.44 -2.01 -6.93
C ALA A 118 5.10 -1.62 -8.25
N ILE A 119 6.41 -1.38 -8.24
CA ILE A 119 7.19 -1.03 -9.43
C ILE A 119 7.42 -2.25 -10.31
N SER A 120 7.83 -3.39 -9.73
CA SER A 120 8.22 -4.57 -10.49
C SER A 120 7.03 -5.33 -11.09
N GLY A 121 5.86 -5.25 -10.47
CA GLY A 121 4.66 -5.98 -10.89
C GLY A 121 4.54 -7.38 -10.28
N PHE A 122 5.38 -7.72 -9.29
CA PHE A 122 5.31 -8.98 -8.55
C PHE A 122 5.96 -8.82 -7.17
N ILE A 123 5.67 -9.71 -6.22
CA ILE A 123 6.27 -9.63 -4.88
C ILE A 123 7.80 -9.71 -4.99
N SER A 124 8.49 -8.64 -4.57
CA SER A 124 9.92 -8.43 -4.82
C SER A 124 10.66 -7.96 -3.57
N ASP A 125 11.94 -8.33 -3.48
CA ASP A 125 12.84 -7.85 -2.43
C ASP A 125 13.22 -6.37 -2.67
N PRO A 126 13.12 -5.49 -1.65
CA PRO A 126 13.42 -4.07 -1.79
C PRO A 126 14.92 -3.75 -1.94
N GLY A 127 15.83 -4.70 -1.70
CA GLY A 127 17.28 -4.55 -1.87
C GLY A 127 17.79 -4.84 -3.27
N VAL A 128 16.97 -5.41 -4.16
CA VAL A 128 17.40 -5.82 -5.52
C VAL A 128 17.31 -4.67 -6.54
N ASN A 129 16.62 -3.58 -6.21
CA ASN A 129 16.35 -2.46 -7.12
C ASN A 129 16.75 -1.07 -6.55
N GLN A 130 17.78 -1.00 -5.69
CA GLN A 130 18.33 0.28 -5.19
C GLN A 130 19.38 0.87 -6.13
#